data_AF-A0A9E0BRT4-F1
#
_entry.id   AF-A0A9E0BRT4-F1
#
_cell.length_a   1.000
_cell.length_b   1.000
_cell.length_c   1.000
_cell.angle_alpha   90.00
_cell.angle_beta   90.00
_cell.angle_gamma   90.00
#
_symmetry.space_group_name_H-M   'P 1'
#
loop_
_entity.id
_entity.type
_entity.pdbx_description
1 polymer ?
#
loop_
_entity_poly.entity_id
_entity_poly.type
_entity_poly.pdbx_seq_one_letter_code
_entity_poly.pdbx_strand_id
1 'polypeptide(L)'
;METHDPDLIDLLIAERAGDQARMVWRAREARRAAGVAWSGMAPPPCPPPRTEPERLTAARAKLAARRRWRGSAQGRFVGAVAQVQAAARDLHAGGERAREAAARGFQDERETCEAIARDLRRQTLGLIAGVRAARRAVRDLS
;
A
#
# COMPACT_ATOMS: atom_id res chain seq x y z
N MET A 1 8.92 -8.53 -23.15
CA MET A 1 8.99 -7.08 -22.90
C MET A 1 7.94 -6.70 -21.84
N GLU A 2 8.09 -7.21 -20.61
CA GLU A 2 7.11 -7.10 -19.51
C GLU A 2 7.71 -6.48 -18.23
N THR A 3 8.97 -6.05 -18.28
CA THR A 3 9.78 -5.62 -17.13
C THR A 3 9.55 -4.19 -16.66
N HIS A 4 8.51 -3.50 -17.18
CA HIS A 4 8.21 -2.10 -16.87
C HIS A 4 6.99 -1.91 -15.94
N ASP A 5 6.42 -2.99 -15.39
CA ASP A 5 5.33 -2.88 -14.42
C ASP A 5 5.90 -2.43 -13.06
N PRO A 6 5.60 -1.20 -12.58
CA PRO A 6 6.16 -0.68 -11.33
C PRO A 6 5.76 -1.53 -10.12
N ASP A 7 4.54 -2.08 -10.09
CA ASP A 7 4.08 -2.96 -9.00
C ASP A 7 4.93 -4.26 -8.95
N LEU A 8 5.41 -4.74 -10.10
CA LEU A 8 6.28 -5.91 -10.18
C LEU A 8 7.70 -5.60 -9.70
N ILE A 9 8.23 -4.42 -10.04
CA ILE A 9 9.55 -3.96 -9.58
C ILE A 9 9.57 -3.86 -8.05
N ASP A 10 8.55 -3.23 -7.45
CA ASP A 10 8.43 -3.12 -5.99
C ASP A 10 8.34 -4.49 -5.31
N LEU A 11 7.60 -5.43 -5.91
CA LEU A 11 7.51 -6.79 -5.41
C LEU A 11 8.84 -7.53 -5.52
N LEU A 12 9.62 -7.34 -6.59
CA LEU A 12 10.96 -7.91 -6.73
C LEU A 12 11.92 -7.37 -5.66
N ILE A 13 11.89 -6.06 -5.40
CA ILE A 13 12.67 -5.43 -4.32
C ILE A 13 12.28 -6.06 -2.97
N ALA A 14 10.97 -6.21 -2.70
CA ALA A 14 10.47 -6.84 -1.48
C ALA A 14 10.87 -8.32 -1.36
N GLU A 15 10.90 -9.09 -2.46
CA GLU A 15 11.38 -10.48 -2.45
C GLU A 15 12.85 -10.57 -2.08
N ARG A 16 13.69 -9.69 -2.64
CA ARG A 16 15.13 -9.63 -2.34
C ARG A 16 15.37 -9.26 -0.88
N ALA A 17 14.71 -8.21 -0.40
CA ALA A 17 14.81 -7.79 1.00
C ALA A 17 14.31 -8.88 1.97
N GLY A 18 13.20 -9.55 1.63
CA GLY A 18 12.66 -10.65 2.42
C GLY A 18 13.58 -11.87 2.48
N ASP A 19 14.24 -12.22 1.38
CA ASP A 19 15.25 -13.29 1.36
C ASP A 19 16.43 -12.96 2.27
N GLN A 20 16.97 -11.74 2.15
CA GLN A 20 18.08 -11.29 2.97
C GLN A 20 17.71 -11.30 4.47
N ALA A 21 16.52 -10.80 4.82
CA ALA A 21 16.02 -10.82 6.20
C ALA A 21 15.90 -12.26 6.75
N ARG A 22 15.38 -13.20 5.95
CA ARG A 22 15.30 -14.62 6.34
C ARG A 22 16.68 -15.23 6.55
N MET A 23 17.64 -14.92 5.68
CA MET A 23 19.02 -15.41 5.82
C MET A 23 19.68 -14.88 7.10
N VAL A 24 19.55 -13.59 7.39
CA VAL A 24 20.09 -12.98 8.62
C VAL A 24 19.45 -13.58 9.87
N TRP A 25 18.11 -13.71 9.87
CA TRP A 25 17.39 -14.31 10.99
C TRP A 25 17.83 -15.76 11.25
N ARG A 26 17.94 -16.58 10.20
CA ARG A 26 18.40 -17.98 10.33
C ARG A 26 19.86 -18.07 10.78
N ALA A 27 20.74 -17.21 10.27
CA ALA A 27 22.13 -17.17 10.72
C ALA A 27 22.23 -16.81 12.21
N ARG A 28 21.39 -15.88 12.68
CA ARG A 28 21.28 -15.55 14.11
C ARG A 28 20.76 -16.73 14.92
N GLU A 29 19.73 -17.42 14.44
CA GLU A 29 19.15 -18.57 15.13
C GLU A 29 20.13 -19.75 15.21
N ALA A 30 20.86 -20.03 14.13
CA ALA A 30 21.92 -21.05 14.11
C ALA A 30 23.03 -20.75 15.14
N ARG A 31 23.43 -19.48 15.28
CA ARG A 31 24.40 -19.06 16.31
C ARG A 31 23.86 -19.24 17.73
N ARG A 32 22.57 -18.93 17.96
CA ARG A 32 21.93 -19.17 19.25
C ARG A 32 21.88 -20.66 19.59
N ALA A 33 21.48 -21.49 18.63
CA ALA A 33 21.37 -22.94 18.79
C ALA A 33 22.73 -23.60 19.07
N ALA A 34 23.82 -23.08 18.48
CA ALA A 34 25.17 -23.57 18.73
C ALA A 34 25.60 -23.49 20.21
N GLY A 35 25.02 -22.57 20.99
CA GLY A 35 25.33 -22.43 22.42
C GLY A 35 24.47 -23.29 23.37
N VAL A 36 23.44 -23.98 22.88
CA VAL A 36 22.42 -24.67 23.70
C VAL A 36 22.25 -26.14 23.30
N ALA A 37 22.99 -26.64 22.30
CA ALA A 37 22.85 -27.99 21.77
C ALA A 37 23.40 -29.06 22.72
N TRP A 38 22.62 -29.45 23.73
CA TRP A 38 22.91 -30.58 24.62
C TRP A 38 22.42 -31.93 24.05
N SER A 39 21.62 -31.94 22.98
CA SER A 39 20.95 -33.14 22.45
C SER A 39 21.48 -33.67 21.11
N GLY A 40 22.60 -33.17 20.59
CA GLY A 40 23.21 -33.67 19.35
C GLY A 40 22.41 -33.41 18.06
N MET A 41 21.25 -32.76 18.13
CA MET A 41 20.52 -32.31 16.94
C MET A 41 21.13 -31.01 16.41
N ALA A 42 21.84 -31.10 15.29
CA ALA A 42 22.26 -29.92 14.54
C ALA A 42 21.02 -29.17 14.01
N PRO A 43 21.04 -27.83 13.99
CA PRO A 43 19.97 -27.07 13.35
C PRO A 43 19.88 -27.46 11.86
N PRO A 44 18.66 -27.51 11.28
CA PRO A 44 18.49 -27.86 9.88
C PRO A 44 19.29 -26.89 8.98
N PRO A 45 19.87 -27.38 7.88
CA PRO A 45 20.70 -26.57 7.01
C PRO A 45 19.92 -25.36 6.48
N CYS A 46 20.61 -24.22 6.36
CA CYS A 46 20.02 -23.04 5.75
C CYS A 46 19.76 -23.35 4.27
N PRO A 47 18.51 -23.25 3.78
CA PRO A 47 18.20 -23.48 2.38
C PRO A 47 18.95 -22.46 1.52
N PRO A 48 19.33 -22.83 0.29
CA PRO A 48 20.03 -21.93 -0.60
C PRO A 48 19.19 -20.68 -0.89
N PRO A 49 19.84 -19.52 -1.12
CA PRO A 49 19.13 -18.32 -1.54
C PRO A 49 18.39 -18.59 -2.84
N ARG A 50 17.14 -18.10 -2.92
CA ARG A 50 16.35 -18.17 -4.15
C ARG A 50 17.09 -17.50 -5.30
N THR A 51 17.08 -18.16 -6.45
CA THR A 51 17.59 -17.65 -7.71
C THR A 51 16.72 -16.49 -8.22
N GLU A 52 17.26 -15.67 -9.11
CA GLU A 52 16.51 -14.55 -9.67
C GLU A 52 15.24 -14.97 -10.42
N PRO A 53 15.23 -16.06 -11.21
CA PRO A 53 14.00 -16.59 -11.83
C PRO A 53 12.93 -17.02 -10.81
N GLU A 54 13.33 -17.62 -9.68
CA GLU A 54 12.40 -18.00 -8.61
C GLU A 54 11.79 -16.77 -7.93
N ARG A 55 12.59 -15.72 -7.70
CA ARG A 55 12.09 -14.44 -7.17
C ARG A 55 11.11 -13.79 -8.13
N LEU A 56 11.41 -13.77 -9.43
CA LEU A 56 10.51 -13.23 -10.44
C LEU A 56 9.18 -14.00 -10.50
N THR A 57 9.24 -15.33 -10.44
CA THR A 57 8.05 -16.18 -10.40
C THR A 57 7.20 -15.90 -9.15
N ALA A 58 7.83 -15.80 -7.98
CA ALA A 58 7.16 -15.45 -6.74
C ALA A 58 6.53 -14.04 -6.79
N ALA A 59 7.26 -13.05 -7.32
CA ALA A 59 6.77 -11.67 -7.48
C ALA A 59 5.56 -11.62 -8.42
N ARG A 60 5.61 -12.32 -9.56
CA ARG A 60 4.48 -12.44 -10.50
C ARG A 60 3.26 -13.12 -9.85
N ALA A 61 3.46 -14.20 -9.10
CA ALA A 61 2.38 -14.88 -8.38
C ALA A 61 1.72 -13.94 -7.35
N LYS A 62 2.54 -13.19 -6.59
CA LYS A 62 2.04 -12.18 -5.64
C LYS A 62 1.30 -11.05 -6.33
N LEU A 63 1.79 -10.57 -7.47
CA LEU A 63 1.12 -9.55 -8.26
C LEU A 63 -0.24 -10.03 -8.76
N ALA A 64 -0.30 -11.24 -9.31
CA ALA A 64 -1.55 -11.86 -9.76
C ALA A 64 -2.54 -12.03 -8.59
N ALA A 65 -2.08 -12.49 -7.43
CA ALA A 65 -2.89 -12.61 -6.23
C ALA A 65 -3.41 -11.25 -5.74
N ARG A 66 -2.56 -10.21 -5.73
CA ARG A 66 -2.96 -8.83 -5.39
C ARG A 66 -4.01 -8.29 -6.36
N ARG A 67 -3.82 -8.47 -7.67
CA ARG A 67 -4.78 -8.06 -8.69
C ARG A 67 -6.12 -8.77 -8.52
N ARG A 68 -6.09 -10.09 -8.31
CA ARG A 68 -7.30 -10.89 -8.04
C ARG A 68 -8.02 -10.42 -6.78
N TRP A 69 -7.27 -10.18 -5.70
CA TRP A 69 -7.85 -9.66 -4.45
C TRP A 69 -8.45 -8.27 -4.64
N ARG A 70 -7.74 -7.31 -5.28
CA ARG A 70 -8.28 -5.97 -5.61
C ARG A 70 -9.57 -6.06 -6.43
N GLY A 71 -9.67 -7.05 -7.31
CA GLY A 71 -10.87 -7.33 -8.12
C GLY A 71 -12.02 -8.01 -7.37
N SER A 72 -11.79 -8.60 -6.20
CA SER A 72 -12.83 -9.25 -5.39
C SER A 72 -13.79 -8.22 -4.75
N ALA A 73 -15.00 -8.65 -4.35
CA ALA A 73 -15.96 -7.77 -3.68
C ALA A 73 -15.35 -7.12 -2.42
N GLN A 74 -14.63 -7.90 -1.61
CA GLN A 74 -13.95 -7.40 -0.41
C GLN A 74 -12.85 -6.40 -0.76
N GLY A 75 -12.01 -6.68 -1.76
CA GLY A 75 -10.95 -5.77 -2.19
C GLY A 75 -11.50 -4.45 -2.76
N ARG A 76 -12.60 -4.52 -3.53
CA ARG A 76 -13.32 -3.33 -4.02
C ARG A 76 -13.89 -2.50 -2.87
N PHE A 77 -14.47 -3.15 -1.85
CA PHE A 77 -15.00 -2.47 -0.68
C PHE A 77 -13.88 -1.74 0.09
N VAL A 78 -12.80 -2.45 0.44
CA VAL A 78 -11.65 -1.86 1.15
C VAL A 78 -11.03 -0.72 0.34
N GLY A 79 -10.88 -0.90 -0.98
CA GLY A 79 -10.39 0.13 -1.89
C GLY A 79 -11.27 1.38 -1.91
N ALA A 80 -12.60 1.20 -1.92
CA ALA A 80 -13.54 2.31 -1.87
C ALA A 80 -13.50 3.05 -0.52
N VAL A 81 -13.40 2.33 0.60
CA VAL A 81 -13.24 2.94 1.93
C VAL A 81 -11.94 3.75 2.02
N ALA A 82 -10.83 3.21 1.52
CA ALA A 82 -9.55 3.92 1.50
C ALA A 82 -9.63 5.21 0.66
N GLN A 83 -10.32 5.19 -0.49
CA GLN A 83 -10.56 6.39 -1.30
C GLN A 83 -11.39 7.44 -0.56
N VAL A 84 -12.44 7.03 0.16
CA VAL A 84 -13.26 7.92 0.99
C VAL A 84 -12.42 8.58 2.08
N GLN A 85 -11.57 7.80 2.77
CA GLN A 85 -10.68 8.32 3.82
C GLN A 85 -9.61 9.29 3.28
N ALA A 86 -9.04 9.00 2.10
CA ALA A 86 -8.11 9.92 1.44
C ALA A 86 -8.80 11.23 1.07
N ALA A 87 -9.95 11.16 0.39
CA ALA A 87 -10.73 12.35 0.03
C ALA A 87 -11.17 13.17 1.24
N ALA A 88 -11.52 12.53 2.35
CA ALA A 88 -11.88 13.21 3.59
C ALA A 88 -10.68 13.96 4.22
N ARG A 89 -9.49 13.35 4.22
CA ARG A 89 -8.26 14.01 4.70
C ARG A 89 -7.89 15.20 3.82
N ASP A 90 -7.97 15.03 2.50
CA ASP A 90 -7.67 16.09 1.54
C ASP A 90 -8.66 17.26 1.67
N LEU A 91 -9.95 16.96 1.87
CA LEU A 91 -11.00 17.95 2.11
C LEU A 91 -10.76 18.72 3.42
N HIS A 92 -10.40 18.01 4.48
CA HIS A 92 -10.07 18.63 5.76
C HIS A 92 -8.89 19.59 5.60
N ALA A 93 -7.78 19.13 5.02
CA ALA A 93 -6.60 19.96 4.75
C ALA A 93 -6.90 21.16 3.83
N GLY A 94 -7.77 20.98 2.82
CA GLY A 94 -8.26 22.06 1.98
C GLY A 94 -9.07 23.10 2.77
N GLY A 95 -9.91 22.65 3.70
CA GLY A 95 -10.71 23.50 4.57
C GLY A 95 -9.86 24.30 5.56
N GLU A 96 -8.81 23.69 6.12
CA GLU A 96 -7.83 24.39 6.97
C GLU A 96 -7.15 25.53 6.19
N ARG A 97 -6.64 25.25 4.98
CA ARG A 97 -6.04 26.27 4.10
C ARG A 97 -7.02 27.40 3.76
N ALA A 98 -8.28 27.06 3.49
CA ALA A 98 -9.33 28.05 3.23
C ALA A 98 -9.57 28.96 4.43
N ARG A 99 -9.60 28.39 5.64
CA ARG A 99 -9.78 29.15 6.88
C ARG A 99 -8.60 30.08 7.17
N GLU A 100 -7.38 29.60 6.95
CA GLU A 100 -6.17 30.42 7.10
C GLU A 100 -6.16 31.59 6.12
N ALA A 101 -6.50 31.35 4.85
CA ALA A 101 -6.64 32.41 3.84
C ALA A 101 -7.71 33.44 4.24
N ALA A 102 -8.84 32.96 4.78
CA ALA A 102 -9.90 33.84 5.29
C ALA A 102 -9.43 34.71 6.47
N ALA A 103 -8.67 34.12 7.40
CA ALA A 103 -8.12 34.85 8.55
C ALA A 103 -7.13 35.96 8.13
N ARG A 104 -6.47 35.83 6.97
CA ARG A 104 -5.59 36.85 6.38
C ARG A 104 -6.33 37.95 5.62
N GLY A 105 -7.67 37.91 5.56
CA GLY A 105 -8.48 39.00 5.02
C GLY A 105 -8.66 39.01 3.51
N PHE A 106 -8.26 37.96 2.79
CA PHE A 106 -8.48 37.78 1.34
C PHE A 106 -7.93 38.89 0.41
N GLN A 107 -7.18 39.87 0.91
CA GLN A 107 -6.99 41.16 0.22
C GLN A 107 -6.22 41.10 -1.11
N ASP A 108 -5.49 40.01 -1.42
CA ASP A 108 -4.84 39.81 -2.73
C ASP A 108 -4.89 38.35 -3.23
N GLU A 109 -5.77 37.52 -2.65
CA GLU A 109 -5.72 36.05 -2.82
C GLU A 109 -6.90 35.48 -3.62
N ARG A 110 -7.53 36.25 -4.52
CA ARG A 110 -8.72 35.78 -5.28
C ARG A 110 -8.43 34.51 -6.09
N GLU A 111 -7.30 34.46 -6.79
CA GLU A 111 -6.86 33.28 -7.54
C GLU A 111 -6.61 32.08 -6.62
N THR A 112 -6.01 32.30 -5.46
CA THR A 112 -5.80 31.30 -4.41
C THR A 112 -7.12 30.77 -3.88
N CYS A 113 -8.10 31.65 -3.63
CA CYS A 113 -9.44 31.27 -3.17
C CYS A 113 -10.20 30.46 -4.22
N GLU A 114 -10.14 30.85 -5.48
CA GLU A 114 -10.74 30.10 -6.60
C GLU A 114 -10.05 28.75 -6.81
N ALA A 115 -8.73 28.67 -6.61
CA ALA A 115 -7.99 27.41 -6.64
C ALA A 115 -8.41 26.49 -5.49
N ILE A 116 -8.48 27.01 -4.25
CA ILE A 116 -8.95 26.28 -3.07
C ILE A 116 -10.40 25.80 -3.27
N ALA A 117 -11.30 26.65 -3.75
CA ALA A 117 -12.70 26.26 -4.00
C ALA A 117 -12.81 25.16 -5.08
N ARG A 118 -12.02 25.23 -6.15
CA ARG A 118 -11.96 24.18 -7.18
C ARG A 118 -11.41 22.86 -6.63
N ASP A 119 -10.39 22.91 -5.80
CA ASP A 119 -9.83 21.73 -5.13
C ASP A 119 -10.84 21.09 -4.17
N LEU A 120 -11.47 21.90 -3.31
CA LEU A 120 -12.53 21.44 -2.41
C LEU A 120 -13.67 20.77 -3.18
N ARG A 121 -14.16 21.40 -4.26
CA ARG A 121 -15.20 20.83 -5.12
C ARG A 121 -14.77 19.49 -5.72
N ARG A 122 -13.54 19.39 -6.23
CA ARG A 122 -12.99 18.15 -6.80
C ARG A 122 -12.93 17.04 -5.75
N GLN A 123 -12.46 17.37 -4.55
CA GLN A 123 -12.36 16.43 -3.42
C GLN A 123 -13.74 15.97 -2.94
N THR A 124 -14.73 16.88 -2.85
CA THR A 124 -16.12 16.52 -2.52
C THR A 124 -16.72 15.57 -3.56
N LEU A 125 -16.50 15.81 -4.85
CA LEU A 125 -16.96 14.91 -5.90
C LEU A 125 -16.28 13.53 -5.82
N GLY A 126 -14.98 13.51 -5.51
CA GLY A 126 -14.23 12.28 -5.25
C GLY A 126 -14.81 11.50 -4.05
N LEU A 127 -15.13 12.20 -2.96
CA LEU A 127 -15.76 11.63 -1.77
C LEU A 127 -17.11 10.99 -2.10
N ILE A 128 -17.99 11.71 -2.80
CA ILE A 128 -19.31 11.21 -3.23
C ILE A 128 -19.15 9.96 -4.11
N ALA A 129 -18.21 9.98 -5.05
CA ALA A 129 -17.91 8.84 -5.92
C ALA A 129 -17.43 7.63 -5.11
N GLY A 130 -16.52 7.84 -4.15
CA GLY A 130 -16.03 6.82 -3.23
C GLY A 130 -17.14 6.20 -2.38
N VAL A 131 -18.03 7.01 -1.80
CA VAL A 131 -19.18 6.54 -1.02
C VAL A 131 -20.12 5.70 -1.88
N ARG A 132 -20.40 6.12 -3.12
CA ARG A 132 -21.22 5.34 -4.06
C ARG A 132 -20.55 4.01 -4.43
N ALA A 133 -19.24 4.01 -4.65
CA ALA A 133 -18.47 2.79 -4.92
C ALA A 133 -18.51 1.83 -3.73
N ALA A 134 -18.31 2.34 -2.51
CA ALA A 134 -18.39 1.54 -1.28
C ALA A 134 -19.78 0.93 -1.10
N ARG A 135 -20.84 1.72 -1.28
CA ARG A 135 -22.23 1.23 -1.21
C ARG A 135 -22.51 0.11 -2.22
N ARG A 136 -21.98 0.22 -3.45
CA ARG A 136 -22.09 -0.86 -4.44
C ARG A 136 -21.33 -2.11 -4.00
N ALA A 137 -20.10 -1.95 -3.53
CA ALA A 137 -19.30 -3.08 -3.06
C ALA A 137 -19.93 -3.79 -1.85
N VAL A 138 -20.61 -3.08 -0.94
CA VAL A 138 -21.39 -3.70 0.16
C VAL A 138 -22.53 -4.56 -0.37
N ARG A 139 -23.22 -4.12 -1.42
CA ARG A 139 -24.27 -4.93 -2.06
C ARG A 139 -23.70 -6.19 -2.70
N ASP A 140 -22.52 -6.11 -3.30
CA ASP A 140 -21.83 -7.28 -3.89
C ASP A 140 -21.35 -8.29 -2.83
N LEU A 141 -21.33 -7.90 -1.55
CA LEU A 141 -20.96 -8.76 -0.41
C LEU A 141 -22.17 -9.41 0.28
N SER A 142 -23.38 -8.92 0.01
CA SER A 142 -24.64 -9.39 0.63
C SER A 142 -25.28 -10.47 -0.24
#